data_AF-A0A426ZXG1-F1
#
_entry.id   AF-A0A426ZXG1-F1
#
_cell.length_a   1.000
_cell.length_b   1.000
_cell.length_c   1.000
_cell.angle_alpha   90.00
_cell.angle_beta   90.00
_cell.angle_gamma   90.00
#
_symmetry.space_group_name_H-M   'P 1'
#
loop_
_entity.id
_entity.type
_entity.pdbx_description
1 polymer ?
#
loop_
_entity_poly.entity_id
_entity_poly.type
_entity_poly.pdbx_seq_one_letter_code
_entity_poly.pdbx_strand_id
1 'polypeptide(L)'
;MSSSSSPLFSCSAVTEPAQPCSGATALMMPTTPTNSTFQTNLQLLLASLPSSAAAATGYSNSTEGLSSDQVHGLALCRGDVSSTVCQT
;
A
#
# COMPACT_ATOMS: atom_id res chain seq x y z
N MET A 1 33.79 -1.43 8.09
CA MET A 1 32.88 -2.16 8.99
C MET A 1 31.69 -1.25 9.31
N SER A 2 30.50 -1.85 9.38
CA SER A 2 29.14 -1.29 9.44
C SER A 2 28.49 -0.87 8.12
N SER A 3 27.87 -1.87 7.48
CA SER A 3 26.71 -1.71 6.60
C SER A 3 25.50 -1.26 7.42
N SER A 4 24.85 -0.16 7.03
CA SER A 4 23.45 0.09 7.37
C SER A 4 22.64 -0.03 6.10
N SER A 5 21.99 -1.18 5.93
CA SER A 5 20.93 -1.38 4.95
C SER A 5 19.70 -0.60 5.39
N SER A 6 19.53 0.61 4.87
CA SER A 6 18.32 1.41 5.02
C SER A 6 17.54 1.35 3.71
N PRO A 7 16.30 0.79 3.66
CA PRO A 7 15.46 0.96 2.49
C PRO A 7 15.05 2.44 2.41
N LEU A 8 15.60 3.15 1.43
CA LEU A 8 15.32 4.55 1.12
C LEU A 8 13.88 4.70 0.60
N PHE A 9 12.90 4.74 1.50
CA PHE A 9 11.64 5.43 1.24
C PHE A 9 11.93 6.93 1.27
N SER A 10 12.23 7.51 0.11
CA SER A 10 12.36 8.96 -0.03
C SER A 10 10.96 9.56 -0.21
N CYS A 11 10.33 9.98 0.89
CA CYS A 11 9.14 10.82 0.84
C CYS A 11 9.53 12.24 0.43
N SER A 12 9.28 12.63 -0.82
CA SER A 12 9.28 14.03 -1.23
C SER A 12 7.88 14.61 -1.01
N ALA A 13 7.64 15.18 0.16
CA ALA A 13 6.43 15.95 0.44
C ALA A 13 6.59 17.36 -0.10
N VAL A 14 5.74 17.78 -1.05
CA VAL A 14 5.57 19.20 -1.37
C VAL A 14 4.36 19.68 -0.57
N THR A 15 4.62 20.38 0.53
CA THR A 15 4.04 21.69 0.94
C THR A 15 4.11 21.84 2.46
N GLU A 16 4.82 22.88 2.93
CA GLU A 16 4.91 23.36 4.33
C GLU A 16 3.79 24.39 4.65
N PRO A 17 3.53 24.82 5.93
CA PRO A 17 4.43 24.77 7.09
C PRO A 17 3.95 24.03 8.37
N ALA A 18 4.96 23.56 9.12
CA ALA A 18 5.02 23.19 10.55
C ALA A 18 4.61 21.77 11.06
N GLN A 19 5.60 20.85 11.01
CA GLN A 19 6.07 19.88 12.05
C GLN A 19 5.23 18.65 12.50
N PRO A 20 5.86 17.59 13.10
CA PRO A 20 7.13 16.91 12.82
C PRO A 20 6.94 15.38 12.57
N CYS A 21 7.85 14.73 11.83
CA CYS A 21 7.85 13.28 11.65
C CYS A 21 8.25 12.55 12.94
N SER A 22 7.27 12.14 13.75
CA SER A 22 7.45 11.10 14.77
C SER A 22 6.99 9.76 14.20
N GLY A 23 7.80 8.73 14.44
CA GLY A 23 7.67 7.41 13.83
C GLY A 23 6.28 6.76 13.98
N ALA A 24 5.97 5.91 13.00
CA ALA A 24 4.80 5.05 12.93
C ALA A 24 3.46 5.80 12.97
N THR A 25 3.16 6.56 11.92
CA THR A 25 1.76 6.78 11.56
C THR A 25 1.27 5.46 10.97
N ALA A 26 0.50 4.72 11.75
CA ALA A 26 -0.44 3.75 11.21
C ALA A 26 -1.06 4.40 9.96
N LEU A 27 -0.85 3.81 8.78
CA LEU A 27 -1.74 4.05 7.66
C LEU A 27 -3.13 3.80 8.26
N MET A 28 -3.90 4.87 8.47
CA MET A 28 -5.26 4.77 8.95
C MET A 28 -5.93 3.81 7.99
N MET A 29 -6.09 2.55 8.41
CA MET A 29 -7.16 1.72 7.89
C MET A 29 -8.40 2.57 8.12
N PRO A 30 -9.13 3.01 7.08
CA PRO A 30 -10.34 3.77 7.30
C PRO A 30 -11.16 2.93 8.27
N THR A 31 -11.56 3.51 9.41
CA THR A 31 -12.49 2.88 10.35
C THR A 31 -13.87 2.87 9.71
N THR A 32 -13.99 2.07 8.65
CA THR A 32 -15.25 1.59 8.11
C THR A 32 -15.89 0.74 9.22
N PRO A 33 -17.23 0.74 9.33
CA PRO A 33 -17.91 0.01 10.40
C PRO A 33 -17.41 -1.43 10.44
N THR A 34 -16.91 -1.83 11.61
CA THR A 34 -16.34 -3.15 11.89
C THR A 34 -17.35 -4.22 11.47
N ASN A 35 -17.12 -4.91 10.34
CA ASN A 35 -18.03 -5.88 9.66
C ASN A 35 -18.88 -5.35 8.48
N SER A 36 -18.48 -4.31 7.73
CA SER A 36 -19.11 -4.09 6.42
C SER A 36 -18.52 -4.99 5.33
N THR A 37 -19.34 -5.38 4.37
CA THR A 37 -18.89 -6.10 3.16
C THR A 37 -17.81 -5.30 2.43
N PHE A 38 -17.95 -3.97 2.35
CA PHE A 38 -16.91 -3.06 1.87
C PHE A 38 -15.56 -3.24 2.61
N GLN A 39 -15.57 -3.37 3.95
CA GLN A 39 -14.33 -3.58 4.72
C GLN A 39 -13.66 -4.91 4.38
N THR A 40 -14.44 -5.98 4.24
CA THR A 40 -13.93 -7.29 3.82
C THR A 40 -13.33 -7.22 2.42
N ASN A 41 -14.04 -6.60 1.47
CA ASN A 41 -13.56 -6.43 0.10
C ASN A 41 -12.28 -5.60 0.05
N LEU A 42 -12.20 -4.54 0.87
CA LEU A 42 -11.00 -3.72 1.01
C LEU A 42 -9.82 -4.56 1.54
N GLN A 43 -10.02 -5.37 2.59
CA GLN A 43 -8.97 -6.24 3.11
C GLN A 43 -8.49 -7.29 2.10
N LEU A 44 -9.42 -7.91 1.36
CA LEU A 44 -9.09 -8.86 0.28
C LEU A 44 -8.26 -8.19 -0.82
N LEU A 45 -8.66 -6.99 -1.20
CA LEU A 45 -7.98 -6.20 -2.22
C LEU A 45 -6.56 -5.82 -1.74
N LEU A 46 -6.41 -5.29 -0.53
CA LEU A 46 -5.10 -4.92 0.03
C LEU A 46 -4.16 -6.12 0.19
N ALA A 47 -4.69 -7.31 0.53
CA ALA A 47 -3.88 -8.51 0.68
C ALA A 47 -3.39 -9.09 -0.65
N SER A 48 -4.15 -8.90 -1.74
CA SER A 48 -3.84 -9.48 -3.06
C SER A 48 -2.96 -8.60 -3.92
N LEU A 49 -3.15 -7.28 -3.89
CA LEU A 49 -2.50 -6.35 -4.81
C LEU A 49 -0.96 -6.36 -4.83
N PRO A 50 -0.25 -6.43 -3.68
CA PRO A 50 1.22 -6.46 -3.69
C PRO A 50 1.76 -7.68 -4.45
N SER A 51 1.16 -8.84 -4.21
CA SER A 51 1.50 -10.08 -4.92
C SER A 51 1.17 -9.98 -6.41
N SER A 52 0.02 -9.41 -6.76
CA SER A 52 -0.38 -9.21 -8.14
C SER A 52 0.56 -8.25 -8.88
N ALA A 53 0.98 -7.14 -8.25
CA ALA A 53 1.90 -6.18 -8.84
C ALA A 53 3.32 -6.75 -9.00
N ALA A 54 3.79 -7.51 -8.01
CA ALA A 54 5.07 -8.21 -8.09
C ALA A 54 5.11 -9.23 -9.23
N ALA A 55 3.99 -9.93 -9.48
CA ALA A 55 3.85 -10.86 -10.60
C ALA A 55 3.71 -10.13 -11.95
N ALA A 56 3.01 -8.99 -11.97
CA ALA A 56 2.71 -8.22 -13.16
C ALA A 56 3.76 -7.12 -13.46
N THR A 57 5.04 -7.41 -13.24
CA THR A 57 6.18 -6.55 -13.63
C THR A 57 6.21 -5.15 -13.00
N GLY A 58 5.53 -4.94 -11.88
CA GLY A 58 5.59 -3.67 -11.18
C GLY A 58 4.27 -2.93 -11.05
N TYR A 59 3.20 -3.41 -11.65
CA TYR A 59 1.91 -2.73 -11.61
C TYR A 59 0.76 -3.71 -11.63
N SER A 60 -0.25 -3.47 -10.81
CA SER A 60 -1.52 -4.19 -10.89
C SER A 60 -2.67 -3.29 -10.45
N ASN A 61 -3.82 -3.47 -11.09
CA ASN A 61 -5.10 -2.97 -10.62
C ASN A 61 -6.05 -4.15 -10.38
N SER A 62 -6.88 -4.02 -9.35
CA SER A 62 -7.94 -5.00 -9.09
C SER A 62 -9.16 -4.29 -8.53
N THR A 63 -10.30 -4.99 -8.59
CA THR A 63 -11.57 -4.53 -8.05
C THR A 63 -12.20 -5.68 -7.29
N GLU A 64 -12.59 -5.44 -6.05
CA GLU A 64 -13.29 -6.41 -5.20
C GLU A 64 -14.69 -5.90 -4.86
N GLY A 65 -15.68 -6.79 -4.86
CA GLY A 65 -17.05 -6.45 -4.52
C GLY A 65 -17.91 -5.87 -5.66
N LEU A 66 -19.17 -5.60 -5.33
CA LEU A 66 -20.21 -5.16 -6.25
C LEU A 66 -21.02 -4.00 -5.65
N SER A 67 -21.60 -3.17 -6.52
CA SER A 67 -22.51 -2.07 -6.13
C SER A 67 -21.90 -1.16 -5.05
N SER A 68 -22.56 -1.01 -3.89
CA SER A 68 -22.10 -0.11 -2.82
C SER A 68 -20.88 -0.63 -2.02
N ASP A 69 -20.54 -1.91 -2.16
CA ASP A 69 -19.41 -2.54 -1.46
C ASP A 69 -18.20 -2.74 -2.39
N GLN A 70 -18.25 -2.19 -3.61
CA GLN A 70 -17.16 -2.26 -4.57
C GLN A 70 -15.97 -1.41 -4.13
N VAL A 71 -14.78 -1.98 -4.26
CA VAL A 71 -13.51 -1.35 -3.92
C VAL A 71 -12.58 -1.48 -5.12
N HIS A 72 -12.01 -0.37 -5.57
CA HIS A 72 -10.98 -0.35 -6.60
C HIS A 72 -9.61 -0.08 -5.98
N GLY A 73 -8.58 -0.72 -6.51
CA GLY A 73 -7.23 -0.62 -5.98
C GLY A 73 -6.19 -0.71 -7.08
N LEU A 74 -5.05 -0.07 -6.83
CA LEU A 74 -3.88 -0.10 -7.68
C LEU A 74 -2.63 -0.22 -6.81
N ALA A 75 -1.65 -0.97 -7.30
CA ALA A 75 -0.36 -1.16 -6.65
C ALA A 75 0.76 -0.96 -7.68
N LEU A 76 1.82 -0.32 -7.22
CA LEU A 76 3.00 0.03 -8.00
C LEU A 76 4.24 -0.40 -7.21
N CYS A 77 5.05 -1.28 -7.79
CA CYS A 77 6.37 -1.57 -7.28
C CYS A 77 7.30 -0.40 -7.57
N ARG A 78 8.21 -0.12 -6.63
CA ARG A 78 9.32 0.79 -6.90
C ARG A 78 10.25 0.14 -7.94
N GLY A 79 10.63 0.86 -9.00
CA GLY A 79 11.33 0.26 -10.15
C GLY A 79 12.74 -0.29 -9.88
N ASP A 80 13.34 0.01 -8.74
CA ASP A 80 14.67 -0.44 -8.34
C ASP A 80 14.66 -1.59 -7.32
N VAL A 81 13.50 -2.14 -6.98
CA VAL A 81 13.38 -3.29 -6.06
C VAL A 81 13.02 -4.58 -6.81
N SER A 82 13.40 -5.73 -6.26
CA SER A 82 13.03 -7.02 -6.84
C SER A 82 11.54 -7.33 -6.63
N SER A 83 10.98 -8.24 -7.43
CA SER A 83 9.59 -8.70 -7.27
C SER A 83 9.31 -9.25 -5.88
N THR A 84 10.28 -9.96 -5.27
CA THR A 84 10.15 -10.46 -3.89
C THR A 84 9.99 -9.33 -2.88
N VAL A 85 10.74 -8.23 -3.03
CA VAL A 85 10.61 -7.06 -2.14
C VAL A 85 9.33 -6.28 -2.43
N CYS A 86 8.84 -6.28 -3.67
CA CYS A 86 7.56 -5.65 -3.97
C CYS A 86 6.35 -6.41 -3.40
N GLN A 87 6.47 -7.73 -3.25
CA GLN A 87 5.38 -8.57 -2.76
C GLN A 87 5.14 -8.43 -1.25
N THR A 88 6.13 -7.96 -0.50
CA THR A 88 6.14 -7.85 0.97
C THR A 88 5.77 -6.45 1.44
#